data_AF-A0A813E1Y3-F1
#
_entry.id   AF-A0A813E1Y3-F1
#
_cell.length_a   1.000
_cell.length_b   1.000
_cell.length_c   1.000
_cell.angle_alpha   90.00
_cell.angle_beta   90.00
_cell.angle_gamma   90.00
#
_symmetry.space_group_name_H-M   'P 1'
#
loop_
_entity.id
_entity.type
_entity.pdbx_description
1 polymer ?
#
loop_
_entity_poly.entity_id
_entity_poly.type
_entity_poly.pdbx_seq_one_letter_code
_entity_poly.pdbx_strand_id
1 'polypeptide(L)'
;VPDMCQPGAQSPPAAGCKLMLNFHGCGGSTSINPNSTVARYAESNGIVLLWPSINNNNNVSSTHTNSAEIQRGCWDGYGQLTEDYALQSGPHMRNVWRMVQHVMGTSSEALPEADMMMI
;
A
#
# COMPACT_ATOMS: atom_id res chain seq x y z
N VAL A 1 -7.92 -11.63 3.77
CA VAL A 1 -8.71 -10.99 4.86
C VAL A 1 -9.14 -12.12 5.77
N PRO A 2 -8.90 -12.06 7.09
CA PRO A 2 -9.27 -13.13 7.99
C PRO A 2 -10.77 -13.44 7.98
N ASP A 3 -11.14 -14.69 8.19
CA ASP A 3 -12.54 -15.13 8.18
C ASP A 3 -13.36 -14.36 9.24
N MET A 4 -12.78 -14.12 10.41
CA MET A 4 -13.39 -13.33 11.49
C MET A 4 -13.54 -11.83 11.15
N CYS A 5 -12.90 -11.37 10.09
CA CYS A 5 -12.96 -9.99 9.59
C CYS A 5 -13.87 -9.83 8.38
N GLN A 6 -14.47 -10.92 7.88
CA GLN A 6 -15.41 -10.85 6.78
C GLN A 6 -16.75 -10.26 7.24
N PRO A 7 -17.47 -9.53 6.36
CA PRO A 7 -18.83 -9.11 6.64
C PRO A 7 -19.71 -10.31 7.03
N GLY A 8 -20.41 -10.22 8.18
CA GLY A 8 -21.29 -11.28 8.66
C GLY A 8 -20.59 -12.44 9.38
N ALA A 9 -19.31 -12.29 9.74
CA ALA A 9 -18.60 -13.30 10.54
C ALA A 9 -19.38 -13.65 11.83
N GLN A 10 -19.47 -14.96 12.14
CA GLN A 10 -20.19 -15.46 13.32
C GLN A 10 -19.52 -15.05 14.64
N SER A 11 -18.23 -14.72 14.62
CA SER A 11 -17.47 -14.35 15.81
C SER A 11 -16.41 -13.28 15.47
N PRO A 12 -16.83 -12.02 15.27
CA PRO A 12 -15.90 -10.94 14.97
C PRO A 12 -15.05 -10.57 16.20
N PRO A 13 -13.83 -10.04 16.02
CA PRO A 13 -13.03 -9.55 17.14
C PRO A 13 -13.76 -8.42 17.90
N ALA A 14 -13.78 -8.49 19.23
CA ALA A 14 -14.47 -7.49 20.07
C ALA A 14 -13.95 -6.05 19.87
N ALA A 15 -12.66 -5.89 19.57
CA ALA A 15 -12.02 -4.60 19.32
C ALA A 15 -11.99 -4.19 17.83
N GLY A 16 -12.67 -4.95 16.97
CA GLY A 16 -12.53 -4.82 15.51
C GLY A 16 -11.23 -5.43 14.97
N CYS A 17 -11.14 -5.51 13.64
CA CYS A 17 -9.96 -6.03 12.98
C CYS A 17 -8.85 -5.00 12.88
N LYS A 18 -7.60 -5.45 13.01
CA LYS A 18 -6.41 -4.62 12.83
C LYS A 18 -6.03 -4.59 11.36
N LEU A 19 -5.28 -3.57 10.94
CA LEU A 19 -4.71 -3.48 9.60
C LEU A 19 -3.20 -3.51 9.69
N MET A 20 -2.55 -4.32 8.86
CA MET A 20 -1.10 -4.34 8.70
C MET A 20 -0.76 -4.19 7.21
N LEU A 21 0.10 -3.22 6.92
CA LEU A 21 0.67 -3.02 5.59
C LEU A 21 1.95 -3.83 5.46
N ASN A 22 2.06 -4.60 4.38
CA ASN A 22 3.25 -5.40 4.08
C ASN A 22 3.85 -4.96 2.74
N PHE A 23 5.00 -4.29 2.80
CA PHE A 23 5.73 -3.81 1.64
C PHE A 23 6.76 -4.86 1.18
N HIS A 24 6.70 -5.23 -0.09
CA HIS A 24 7.70 -6.09 -0.70
C HIS A 24 9.02 -5.34 -0.98
N GLY A 25 10.11 -6.09 -1.17
CA GLY A 25 11.38 -5.55 -1.67
C GLY A 25 11.40 -5.37 -3.20
N CYS A 26 12.51 -4.85 -3.73
CA CYS A 26 12.71 -4.67 -5.17
C CYS A 26 12.58 -5.98 -5.98
N GLY A 27 12.06 -5.88 -7.21
CA GLY A 27 11.77 -7.05 -8.05
C GLY A 27 10.51 -7.81 -7.60
N GLY A 28 9.83 -7.32 -6.56
CA GLY A 28 8.66 -7.95 -6.00
C GLY A 28 7.44 -7.76 -6.89
N SER A 29 7.05 -8.84 -7.58
CA SER A 29 5.70 -9.07 -8.05
C SER A 29 5.29 -10.43 -7.51
N THR A 30 4.55 -10.44 -6.41
CA THR A 30 4.04 -11.70 -5.86
C THR A 30 2.65 -11.49 -5.30
N SER A 31 1.74 -12.37 -5.71
CA SER A 31 0.56 -12.68 -4.92
C SER A 31 0.99 -13.18 -3.53
N ILE A 32 0.22 -12.82 -2.50
CA ILE A 32 0.46 -13.35 -1.16
C ILE A 32 0.34 -14.88 -1.19
N ASN A 33 1.31 -15.59 -0.62
CA ASN A 33 1.13 -17.01 -0.33
C ASN A 33 0.21 -17.11 0.91
N PRO A 34 -1.03 -17.65 0.78
CA PRO A 34 -1.96 -17.76 1.90
C PRO A 34 -1.43 -18.67 3.02
N ASN A 35 -0.48 -19.55 2.71
CA ASN A 35 0.18 -20.43 3.69
C ASN A 35 1.45 -19.82 4.31
N SER A 36 1.82 -18.58 3.95
CA SER A 36 2.95 -17.90 4.57
C SER A 36 2.75 -17.70 6.07
N THR A 37 3.84 -17.66 6.83
CA THR A 37 3.79 -17.40 8.27
C THR A 37 3.09 -16.08 8.60
N VAL A 38 3.29 -15.04 7.78
CA VAL A 38 2.60 -13.76 7.97
C VAL A 38 1.09 -13.86 7.73
N ALA A 39 0.65 -14.59 6.71
CA ALA A 39 -0.77 -14.81 6.44
C ALA A 39 -1.46 -15.58 7.57
N ARG A 40 -0.83 -16.66 8.05
CA ARG A 40 -1.35 -17.45 9.18
C ARG A 40 -1.38 -16.66 10.49
N TYR A 41 -0.33 -15.88 10.76
CA TYR A 41 -0.30 -15.00 11.92
C TYR A 41 -1.45 -13.98 11.86
N ALA A 42 -1.68 -13.38 10.70
CA ALA A 42 -2.74 -12.42 10.51
C ALA A 42 -4.14 -13.03 10.68
N GLU A 43 -4.34 -14.24 10.15
CA GLU A 43 -5.57 -15.02 10.32
C GLU A 43 -5.91 -15.22 11.80
N SER A 44 -4.96 -15.76 12.57
CA SER A 44 -5.18 -16.10 13.98
C SER A 44 -5.30 -14.90 14.92
N ASN A 45 -5.00 -13.68 14.45
CA ASN A 45 -4.96 -12.47 15.29
C ASN A 45 -5.94 -11.37 14.82
N GLY A 46 -6.82 -11.67 13.86
CA GLY A 46 -7.78 -10.70 13.34
C GLY A 46 -7.09 -9.51 12.67
N ILE A 47 -6.03 -9.76 11.90
CA ILE A 47 -5.27 -8.74 11.17
C ILE A 47 -5.61 -8.84 9.68
N VAL A 48 -6.17 -7.79 9.10
CA VAL A 48 -6.25 -7.61 7.65
C VAL A 48 -4.85 -7.28 7.13
N LEU A 49 -4.31 -8.13 6.26
CA LEU A 49 -3.07 -7.84 5.54
C LEU A 49 -3.38 -7.10 4.25
N LEU A 50 -2.88 -5.87 4.13
CA LEU A 50 -2.83 -5.13 2.88
C LEU A 50 -1.43 -5.29 2.28
N TRP A 51 -1.36 -5.74 1.03
CA TRP A 51 -0.12 -6.00 0.32
C TRP A 51 -0.03 -5.15 -0.96
N PRO A 52 0.31 -3.86 -0.84
CA PRO A 52 0.53 -3.00 -2.00
C PRO A 52 1.63 -3.58 -2.88
N SER A 53 1.54 -3.39 -4.20
CA SER A 53 2.54 -3.91 -5.14
C SER A 53 2.90 -2.88 -6.20
N ILE A 54 4.20 -2.78 -6.50
CA ILE A 54 4.74 -2.08 -7.65
C ILE A 54 5.14 -3.13 -8.68
N ASN A 55 4.45 -3.10 -9.83
CA ASN A 55 4.74 -4.02 -10.93
C ASN A 55 6.08 -3.66 -11.58
N ASN A 56 6.94 -4.63 -11.88
CA ASN A 56 8.18 -4.44 -12.63
C ASN A 56 7.96 -4.31 -14.16
N ASN A 57 6.74 -4.56 -14.65
CA ASN A 57 6.29 -4.22 -15.99
C ASN A 57 5.56 -2.86 -15.98
N ASN A 58 6.26 -1.81 -15.56
CA ASN A 58 5.75 -0.44 -15.56
C ASN A 58 6.49 0.43 -16.60
N ASN A 59 5.94 1.60 -16.91
CA ASN A 59 6.48 2.54 -17.89
C ASN A 59 7.02 3.84 -17.26
N VAL A 60 7.47 3.79 -16.00
CA VAL A 60 7.91 4.99 -15.26
C VAL A 60 9.03 5.76 -15.98
N SER A 61 9.89 5.05 -16.71
CA SER A 61 10.99 5.63 -17.48
C SER A 61 10.54 6.52 -18.64
N SER A 62 9.26 6.44 -19.05
CA SER A 62 8.69 7.35 -20.06
C SER A 62 8.49 8.78 -19.56
N THR A 63 8.38 8.96 -18.25
CA THR A 63 8.11 10.26 -17.61
C THR A 63 9.21 10.71 -16.65
N HIS A 64 10.00 9.78 -16.10
CA HIS A 64 11.04 10.06 -15.13
C HIS A 64 12.36 9.43 -15.59
N THR A 65 13.36 10.26 -15.91
CA THR A 65 14.65 9.81 -16.45
C THR A 65 15.50 9.03 -15.44
N ASN A 66 15.40 9.35 -14.15
CA ASN A 66 16.16 8.72 -13.07
C ASN A 66 15.31 7.73 -12.26
N SER A 67 14.63 6.80 -12.93
CA SER A 67 13.60 5.93 -12.31
C SER A 67 13.94 4.44 -12.31
N ALA A 68 15.22 4.09 -12.39
CA ALA A 68 15.69 2.71 -12.52
C ALA A 68 15.22 1.77 -11.39
N GLU A 69 15.06 2.26 -10.16
CA GLU A 69 14.63 1.44 -9.02
C GLU A 69 13.14 1.13 -9.14
N ILE A 70 12.34 2.14 -9.48
CA ILE A 70 10.91 1.95 -9.68
C ILE A 70 10.66 1.08 -10.91
N GLN A 71 11.45 1.23 -11.97
CA GLN A 71 11.34 0.40 -13.18
C GLN A 71 11.57 -1.08 -12.86
N ARG A 72 12.48 -1.41 -11.93
CA ARG A 72 12.68 -2.80 -11.46
C ARG A 72 11.70 -3.23 -10.34
N GLY A 73 10.66 -2.46 -10.06
CA GLY A 73 9.62 -2.80 -9.08
C GLY A 73 10.00 -2.49 -7.62
N CYS A 74 10.82 -1.47 -7.37
CA CYS A 74 11.08 -0.96 -6.01
C CYS A 74 10.09 0.15 -5.63
N TRP A 75 9.92 0.34 -4.33
CA TRP A 75 9.35 1.56 -3.77
C TRP A 75 10.29 2.73 -4.00
N ASP A 76 9.70 3.92 -4.15
CA ASP A 76 10.46 5.16 -4.26
C ASP A 76 11.05 5.52 -2.89
N GLY A 77 12.29 5.08 -2.65
CA GLY A 77 13.06 5.40 -1.46
C GLY A 77 14.14 6.47 -1.70
N TYR A 78 14.23 6.99 -2.93
CA TYR A 78 15.34 7.86 -3.36
C TYR A 78 14.87 9.13 -4.08
N GLY A 79 13.57 9.40 -4.16
CA GLY A 79 13.03 10.58 -4.85
C GLY A 79 13.04 10.46 -6.36
N GLN A 80 12.85 9.26 -6.90
CA GLN A 80 12.87 9.00 -8.34
C GLN A 80 11.60 9.50 -9.06
N LEU A 81 10.50 9.69 -8.32
CA LEU A 81 9.28 10.34 -8.85
C LEU A 81 9.26 11.83 -8.53
N THR A 82 9.50 12.19 -7.27
CA THR A 82 9.44 13.57 -6.77
C THR A 82 10.37 13.75 -5.57
N GLU A 83 10.76 14.98 -5.25
CA GLU A 83 11.49 15.28 -4.01
C GLU A 83 10.67 14.98 -2.74
N ASP A 84 9.34 15.08 -2.83
CA ASP A 84 8.40 14.79 -1.74
C ASP A 84 8.16 13.29 -1.47
N TYR A 85 9.01 12.39 -1.99
CA TYR A 85 8.76 10.94 -1.93
C TYR A 85 8.54 10.39 -0.52
N ALA A 86 9.16 11.02 0.49
CA ALA A 86 9.06 10.65 1.90
C ALA A 86 7.85 11.27 2.61
N LEU A 87 7.18 12.26 2.01
CA LEU A 87 6.00 12.89 2.57
C LEU A 87 4.76 12.02 2.34
N GLN A 88 3.73 12.22 3.17
CA GLN A 88 2.43 11.56 2.99
C GLN A 88 1.80 11.91 1.62
N SER A 89 2.09 13.09 1.09
CA SER A 89 1.68 13.56 -0.23
C SER A 89 2.42 12.87 -1.38
N GLY A 90 3.56 12.22 -1.12
CA GLY A 90 4.41 11.57 -2.11
C GLY A 90 3.65 10.51 -2.93
N PRO A 91 4.01 10.27 -4.21
CA PRO A 91 3.16 9.48 -5.11
C PRO A 91 2.84 8.06 -4.63
N HIS A 92 3.82 7.33 -4.10
CA HIS A 92 3.58 5.99 -3.57
C HIS A 92 2.79 6.02 -2.26
N MET A 93 3.14 6.91 -1.33
CA MET A 93 2.45 7.04 -0.05
C MET A 93 0.97 7.41 -0.23
N ARG A 94 0.67 8.36 -1.13
CA ARG A 94 -0.70 8.76 -1.47
C ARG A 94 -1.53 7.59 -2.02
N ASN A 95 -0.95 6.78 -2.92
CA ASN A 95 -1.66 5.63 -3.48
C ASN A 95 -1.88 4.53 -2.44
N VAL A 96 -0.89 4.25 -1.60
CA VAL A 96 -1.03 3.31 -0.48
C VAL A 96 -2.11 3.79 0.49
N TRP A 97 -2.14 5.08 0.80
CA TRP A 97 -3.16 5.65 1.69
C TRP A 97 -4.58 5.48 1.13
N ARG A 98 -4.78 5.66 -0.18
CA ARG A 98 -6.07 5.37 -0.83
C ARG A 98 -6.49 3.90 -0.69
N MET A 99 -5.54 2.97 -0.75
CA MET A 99 -5.82 1.54 -0.49
C MET A 99 -6.23 1.32 0.97
N VAL A 100 -5.55 1.97 1.93
CA VAL A 100 -5.91 1.92 3.34
C VAL A 100 -7.32 2.46 3.58
N GLN A 101 -7.64 3.64 3.04
CA GLN A 101 -8.96 4.25 3.13
C GLN A 101 -10.05 3.33 2.57
N HIS A 102 -9.79 2.70 1.42
CA HIS A 102 -10.70 1.73 0.83
C HIS A 102 -10.96 0.53 1.75
N VAL A 103 -9.91 -0.06 2.34
CA VAL A 103 -10.06 -1.18 3.28
C VAL A 103 -10.79 -0.78 4.55
N MET A 104 -10.56 0.45 5.04
CA MET A 104 -11.22 0.97 6.24
C MET A 104 -12.67 1.43 6.01
N GLY A 105 -13.14 1.44 4.75
CA GLY A 105 -14.47 1.95 4.40
C GLY A 105 -14.60 3.46 4.61
N THR A 106 -13.50 4.20 4.73
CA THR A 106 -13.50 5.67 4.80
C THR A 106 -13.49 6.24 3.39
N SER A 107 -14.46 7.08 3.05
CA SER A 107 -14.47 7.82 1.78
C SER A 107 -13.19 8.65 1.63
N SER A 108 -12.56 8.58 0.46
CA SER A 108 -11.38 9.39 0.13
C SER A 108 -11.79 10.86 -0.01
N GLU A 109 -11.79 11.64 1.08
CA GLU A 109 -11.46 13.06 0.93
C GLU A 109 -10.02 13.11 0.40
N ALA A 110 -9.85 13.77 -0.75
CA ALA A 110 -8.54 13.98 -1.34
C ALA A 110 -7.60 14.56 -0.27
N LEU A 111 -6.39 14.01 -0.14
CA LEU A 111 -5.33 14.70 0.59
C LEU A 111 -5.24 16.11 0.00
N PRO A 112 -5.26 17.18 0.80
CA PRO A 112 -5.18 18.54 0.27
C PRO A 112 -3.93 18.60 -0.60
N GLU A 113 -4.14 18.91 -1.88
CA GLU A 113 -3.03 19.25 -2.76
C GLU A 113 -2.35 20.46 -2.11
N ALA A 114 -1.13 20.27 -1.62
CA ALA A 114 -0.34 21.37 -1.13
C ALA A 114 -0.15 22.34 -2.29
N ASP A 115 -0.82 23.49 -2.19
CA ASP A 115 -0.53 24.77 -2.83
C ASP A 115 0.02 24.71 -4.27
N MET A 116 -0.88 24.54 -5.23
CA MET A 116 -0.70 25.08 -6.57
C MET A 116 -1.13 26.56 -6.58
N MET A 117 -0.39 27.46 -5.91
CA MET A 117 -0.33 28.88 -6.29
C MET A 117 0.80 29.68 -5.60
N MET A 118 1.47 30.51 -6.41
CA MET A 118 2.48 31.56 -6.12
C MET A 118 3.92 31.02 -5.97
N ILE A 119 4.81 31.17 -6.96
CA ILE A 119 5.13 32.32 -7.84
C ILE A 119 5.30 31.88 -9.29
#